data_AF-A0A645ISI0-F1
#
_entry.id   AF-A0A645ISI0-F1
#
_cell.length_a   1.000
_cell.length_b   1.000
_cell.length_c   1.000
_cell.angle_alpha   90.00
_cell.angle_beta   90.00
_cell.angle_gamma   90.00
#
_symmetry.space_group_name_H-M   'P 1'
#
loop_
_entity.id
_entity.type
_entity.pdbx_description
1 polymer ?
#
loop_
_entity_poly.entity_id
_entity_poly.type
_entity_poly.pdbx_seq_one_letter_code
_entity_poly.pdbx_strand_id
1 'polypeptide(L)'
;MAVRDSGINGGKIRQGDWIGIGEGDIVSNGPDVLDVSMRLLDKLVDEEAGVIAVYYGEGVEEAQAEEMIDRITQEYEDCDIELHWGGQSVYSYLFSVE
;
A
#
# COMPACT_ATOMS: atom_id res chain seq x y z
N MET A 1 -5.83 1.00 -11.46
CA MET A 1 -5.34 1.96 -12.48
C MET A 1 -6.08 3.28 -12.37
N ALA A 2 -5.34 4.39 -12.28
CA ALA A 2 -5.89 5.74 -12.21
C ALA A 2 -6.64 6.09 -13.50
N VAL A 3 -7.93 6.41 -13.38
CA VAL A 3 -8.80 6.72 -14.54
C VAL A 3 -9.11 8.22 -14.69
N ARG A 4 -8.54 9.09 -13.84
CA ARG A 4 -8.72 10.54 -13.93
C ARG A 4 -7.52 11.31 -13.37
N ASP A 5 -7.03 12.28 -14.14
CA ASP A 5 -6.19 13.38 -13.66
C ASP A 5 -6.96 14.17 -12.60
N SER A 6 -6.88 13.74 -11.34
CA SER A 6 -7.37 14.51 -10.20
C SER A 6 -6.14 14.98 -9.42
N GLY A 7 -5.86 16.28 -9.49
CA GLY A 7 -4.84 16.91 -8.65
C GLY A 7 -5.31 16.89 -7.20
N ILE A 8 -4.94 15.85 -6.47
CA ILE A 8 -5.15 15.76 -5.03
C ILE A 8 -3.84 16.15 -4.34
N ASN A 9 -3.91 17.20 -3.53
CA ASN A 9 -2.89 17.71 -2.61
C ASN A 9 -1.41 17.55 -3.02
N GLY A 10 -0.99 18.29 -4.06
CA GLY A 10 0.42 18.66 -4.26
C GLY A 10 1.28 17.73 -5.11
N GLY A 11 0.81 16.54 -5.49
CA GLY A 11 1.51 15.62 -6.40
C GLY A 11 0.84 15.51 -7.76
N LYS A 12 1.60 15.63 -8.86
CA LYS A 12 1.09 15.30 -10.20
C LYS A 12 0.95 13.78 -10.33
N ILE A 13 -0.25 13.25 -10.09
CA ILE A 13 -0.56 11.84 -10.34
C ILE A 13 -0.47 11.59 -11.85
N ARG A 14 0.42 10.71 -12.30
CA ARG A 14 0.49 10.34 -13.72
C ARG A 14 -0.34 9.09 -13.99
N GLN A 15 -0.85 9.00 -15.21
CA GLN A 15 -1.51 7.78 -15.67
C GLN A 15 -0.50 6.62 -15.66
N GLY A 16 -0.77 5.61 -14.84
CA GLY A 16 0.12 4.47 -14.62
C GLY A 16 0.82 4.48 -13.25
N ASP A 17 0.75 5.60 -12.51
CA ASP A 17 1.26 5.63 -11.14
C ASP A 17 0.35 4.80 -10.21
N TRP A 18 0.99 4.20 -9.21
CA TRP A 18 0.34 3.61 -8.05
C TRP A 18 -0.22 4.71 -7.16
N ILE A 19 -1.36 4.43 -6.53
CA ILE A 19 -2.09 5.36 -5.69
C ILE A 19 -2.40 4.65 -4.37
N GLY A 20 -1.92 5.21 -3.27
CA GLY A 20 -2.32 4.82 -1.92
C GLY A 20 -3.50 5.67 -1.46
N ILE A 21 -4.59 4.99 -1.09
CA ILE A 21 -5.82 5.62 -0.61
C ILE A 21 -5.94 5.31 0.88
N GLY A 22 -5.93 6.34 1.71
CA GLY A 22 -6.15 6.26 3.15
C GLY A 22 -7.44 7.01 3.50
N GLU A 23 -8.33 6.39 4.29
CA GLU A 23 -9.62 6.98 4.71
C GLU A 23 -10.52 7.54 3.58
N GLY A 24 -10.33 7.05 2.34
CA GLY A 24 -11.08 7.51 1.17
C GLY A 24 -10.44 8.65 0.38
N ASP A 25 -9.32 9.18 0.85
CA ASP A 25 -8.52 10.21 0.18
C ASP A 25 -7.18 9.65 -0.33
N ILE A 26 -6.66 10.24 -1.41
CA ILE A 26 -5.34 9.88 -1.92
C ILE A 26 -4.28 10.52 -1.02
N VAL A 27 -3.56 9.68 -0.29
CA VAL A 27 -2.50 10.12 0.64
C VAL A 27 -1.10 9.91 0.06
N SER A 28 -0.93 8.98 -0.89
CA SER A 28 0.34 8.70 -1.55
C SER A 28 0.17 8.34 -3.04
N ASN A 29 1.16 8.67 -3.86
CA ASN A 29 1.22 8.27 -5.28
C ASN A 29 2.67 8.23 -5.79
N GLY A 30 2.91 7.40 -6.81
CA GLY A 30 4.23 7.25 -7.41
C GLY A 30 4.34 6.09 -8.40
N PRO A 31 5.45 6.01 -9.15
CA PRO A 31 5.66 4.95 -10.14
C PRO A 31 5.99 3.59 -9.52
N ASP A 32 6.37 3.56 -8.24
CA ASP A 32 6.78 2.36 -7.52
C ASP A 32 5.76 1.99 -6.43
N VAL A 33 5.27 0.76 -6.45
CA VAL A 33 4.20 0.32 -5.55
C VAL A 33 4.71 0.18 -4.12
N LEU A 34 5.97 -0.19 -3.93
CA LEU A 34 6.58 -0.37 -2.62
C LEU A 34 6.71 0.98 -1.92
N ASP A 35 7.27 1.98 -2.60
CA ASP A 35 7.39 3.34 -2.07
C ASP A 35 6.01 3.96 -1.73
N VAL A 36 5.01 3.72 -2.57
CA VAL A 36 3.63 4.21 -2.33
C VAL A 36 2.98 3.51 -1.14
N SER A 37 3.15 2.19 -1.01
CA SER A 37 2.63 1.39 0.10
C SER A 37 3.29 1.77 1.42
N MET A 38 4.61 1.96 1.46
CA MET A 38 5.33 2.42 2.66
C MET A 38 4.84 3.81 3.10
N ARG A 39 4.68 4.75 2.17
CA ARG A 39 4.12 6.08 2.49
C ARG A 39 2.66 6.04 2.94
N LEU A 40 1.89 5.08 2.44
CA LEU A 40 0.51 4.86 2.86
C LEU A 40 0.48 4.31 4.29
N LEU A 41 1.31 3.30 4.59
CA LEU A 41 1.46 2.74 5.92
C LEU A 41 1.96 3.77 6.92
N ASP A 42 2.90 4.65 6.56
CA ASP A 42 3.34 5.78 7.41
C ASP A 42 2.20 6.74 7.80
N LYS A 43 1.09 6.72 7.05
CA LYS A 43 -0.12 7.51 7.35
C LYS A 43 -1.22 6.72 8.02
N LEU A 44 -1.20 5.39 7.91
CA LEU A 44 -2.21 4.49 8.47
C LEU A 44 -1.77 3.84 9.79
N VAL A 45 -0.48 3.56 9.93
CA VAL A 45 0.16 2.98 11.11
C VAL A 45 0.47 4.11 12.07
N ASP A 46 -0.26 4.11 13.18
CA ASP A 46 -0.06 5.01 14.32
C ASP A 46 0.59 4.24 15.48
N GLU A 47 0.97 4.93 16.57
CA GLU A 47 1.66 4.30 17.72
C GLU A 47 0.83 3.21 18.43
N GLU A 48 -0.48 3.11 18.15
CA GLU A 48 -1.38 2.07 18.66
C GLU A 48 -1.51 0.85 17.72
N ALA A 49 -1.01 0.93 16.49
CA ALA A 49 -1.11 -0.15 15.52
C ALA A 49 -0.27 -1.35 15.97
N GLY A 50 -0.94 -2.48 16.22
CA GLY A 50 -0.31 -3.73 16.64
C GLY A 50 -0.16 -4.71 15.49
N VAL A 51 -1.03 -4.65 14.48
CA VAL A 51 -1.07 -5.62 13.38
C VAL A 51 -1.28 -4.93 12.03
N ILE A 52 -0.49 -5.34 11.03
CA ILE A 52 -0.57 -4.87 9.64
C ILE A 52 -0.87 -6.07 8.74
N ALA A 53 -2.11 -6.19 8.28
CA ALA A 53 -2.51 -7.21 7.31
C ALA A 53 -2.39 -6.68 5.87
N VAL A 54 -1.58 -7.36 5.07
CA VAL A 54 -1.31 -7.05 3.66
C VAL A 54 -2.01 -8.07 2.77
N TYR A 55 -2.98 -7.62 1.98
CA TYR A 55 -3.68 -8.46 1.02
C TYR A 55 -3.23 -8.13 -0.41
N TYR A 56 -2.64 -9.10 -1.10
CA TYR A 56 -2.19 -8.94 -2.48
C TYR A 56 -3.11 -9.67 -3.47
N GLY A 57 -3.35 -9.06 -4.64
CA GLY A 57 -4.22 -9.60 -5.70
C GLY A 57 -3.50 -10.49 -6.71
N GLU A 58 -4.25 -11.07 -7.66
CA GLU A 58 -3.72 -11.96 -8.72
C GLU A 58 -2.73 -11.26 -9.69
N GLY A 59 -2.68 -9.92 -9.66
CA GLY A 59 -1.74 -9.13 -10.47
C GLY A 59 -0.39 -8.85 -9.82
N VAL A 60 -0.12 -9.40 -8.63
CA VAL A 60 1.12 -9.22 -7.87
C VAL A 60 1.91 -10.51 -7.86
N GLU A 61 3.18 -10.44 -8.24
CA GLU A 61 4.08 -11.60 -8.12
C GLU A 61 4.47 -11.82 -6.66
N GLU A 62 4.63 -13.09 -6.28
CA GLU A 62 5.03 -13.49 -4.93
C GLU A 62 6.32 -12.78 -4.49
N ALA A 63 7.28 -12.62 -5.41
CA ALA A 63 8.53 -11.89 -5.17
C ALA A 63 8.31 -10.41 -4.78
N GLN A 64 7.32 -9.74 -5.36
CA GLN A 64 6.99 -8.36 -5.00
C GLN A 64 6.29 -8.29 -3.64
N ALA A 65 5.43 -9.27 -3.34
CA ALA A 65 4.77 -9.38 -2.05
C ALA A 65 5.78 -9.66 -0.92
N GLU A 66 6.75 -10.55 -1.15
CA GLU A 66 7.85 -10.80 -0.21
C GLU A 66 8.71 -9.55 0.01
N GLU A 67 9.10 -8.84 -1.05
CA GLU A 67 9.88 -7.59 -0.92
C GLU A 67 9.13 -6.52 -0.13
N MET A 68 7.81 -6.44 -0.32
CA MET A 68 6.95 -5.54 0.43
C MET A 68 6.90 -5.90 1.90
N ILE A 69 6.72 -7.17 2.24
CA ILE A 69 6.68 -7.64 3.64
C ILE A 69 8.03 -7.43 4.32
N ASP A 70 9.15 -7.74 3.66
CA ASP A 70 10.48 -7.52 4.22
C ASP A 70 10.69 -6.03 4.57
N ARG A 71 10.23 -5.14 3.69
CA ARG A 71 10.32 -3.70 3.90
C ARG A 71 9.46 -3.21 5.06
N ILE A 72 8.22 -3.69 5.14
CA ILE A 72 7.30 -3.35 6.24
C ILE A 72 7.86 -3.89 7.56
N THR A 73 8.40 -5.11 7.57
CA THR A 73 8.99 -5.73 8.77
C THR A 73 10.21 -4.98 9.27
N GLN A 74 11.03 -4.43 8.36
CA GLN A 74 12.17 -3.60 8.75
C GLN A 74 11.78 -2.25 9.34
N GLU A 75 10.70 -1.64 8.87
CA GLU A 75 10.25 -0.32 9.33
C GLU A 75 9.36 -0.43 10.58
N TYR A 76 8.55 -1.49 10.65
CA TYR A 76 7.56 -1.76 11.69
C TYR A 76 7.86 -3.09 12.41
N GLU A 77 9.07 -3.22 12.98
CA GLU A 77 9.51 -4.44 13.69
C GLU A 77 8.67 -4.75 14.95
N ASP A 78 8.01 -3.72 15.51
CA ASP A 78 7.11 -3.85 16.67
C ASP A 78 5.68 -4.28 16.30
N CYS A 79 5.33 -4.29 15.01
CA CYS A 79 4.00 -4.67 14.53
C CYS A 79 4.02 -6.09 13.94
N ASP A 80 2.95 -6.85 14.14
CA ASP A 80 2.77 -8.17 13.53
C ASP A 80 2.28 -8.00 12.09
N ILE A 81 3.00 -8.57 11.11
CA ILE A 81 2.72 -8.33 9.70
C ILE A 81 2.23 -9.61 9.05
N GLU A 82 0.99 -9.59 8.55
CA GLU A 82 0.34 -10.75 7.97
C GLU A 82 0.16 -10.59 6.47
N LEU A 83 0.79 -11.46 5.68
CA LEU A 83 0.59 -11.49 4.24
C LEU A 83 -0.52 -12.49 3.88
N HIS A 84 -1.56 -11.99 3.23
CA HIS A 84 -2.69 -12.78 2.75
C HIS A 84 -2.87 -12.66 1.25
N TRP A 85 -3.12 -13.77 0.59
CA TRP A 85 -3.54 -13.75 -0.80
C TRP A 85 -5.02 -13.38 -0.89
N GLY A 86 -5.31 -12.15 -1.34
CA GLY A 86 -6.67 -11.63 -1.45
C GLY A 86 -7.41 -12.09 -2.71
N GLY A 87 -6.68 -12.52 -3.75
CA GLY A 87 -7.25 -13.03 -5.01
C GLY A 87 -8.14 -12.03 -5.77
N GLN A 88 -8.18 -10.75 -5.37
CA GLN A 88 -8.99 -9.73 -6.04
C GLN A 88 -8.24 -9.18 -7.25
N SER A 89 -8.83 -9.30 -8.46
CA SER A 89 -8.25 -8.71 -9.68
C SER A 89 -8.39 -7.18 -9.76
N VAL A 90 -9.14 -6.56 -8.84
CA VAL A 90 -9.52 -5.13 -8.89
C VAL A 90 -8.55 -4.26 -8.08
N TYR A 91 -8.00 -4.78 -6.97
CA TYR A 91 -7.06 -4.08 -6.10
C TYR A 91 -5.73 -4.83 -6.10
N SER A 92 -4.64 -4.12 -6.37
CA SER A 92 -3.31 -4.74 -6.39
C SER A 92 -2.80 -5.05 -4.99
N TYR A 93 -3.02 -4.11 -4.05
CA TYR A 93 -2.72 -4.28 -2.63
C TYR A 93 -3.82 -3.63 -1.78
N LEU A 94 -4.17 -4.27 -0.67
CA LEU A 94 -5.06 -3.75 0.36
C LEU A 94 -4.34 -3.91 1.70
N PHE A 95 -4.24 -2.82 2.46
CA PHE A 95 -3.62 -2.80 3.78
C PHE A 95 -4.71 -2.59 4.81
N SER A 96 -4.73 -3.44 5.84
CA SER A 96 -5.57 -3.26 7.02
C SER A 96 -4.63 -3.11 8.22
N VAL A 97 -4.74 -1.99 8.92
CA VAL A 97 -3.96 -1.71 10.11
C VAL A 97 -4.92 -1.72 11.29
N GLU A 98 -4.58 -2.47 12.34
CA GLU A 98 -5.39 -2.65 13.55
C GLU A 98 -4.55 -2.45 14.83
#